data_AF-A0A843XBZ7-F1
#
_entry.id   AF-A0A843XBZ7-F1
#
_cell.length_a   1.000
_cell.length_b   1.000
_cell.length_c   1.000
_cell.angle_alpha   90.00
_cell.angle_beta   90.00
_cell.angle_gamma   90.00
#
_symmetry.space_group_name_H-M   'P 1'
#
loop_
_entity.id
_entity.type
_entity.pdbx_description
1 polymer ?
#
loop_
_entity_poly.entity_id
_entity_poly.type
_entity_poly.pdbx_seq_one_letter_code
_entity_poly.pdbx_strand_id
1 'polypeptide(L)'
;MSVVHVNTLTSDFSLIGRREQVVGSSVYATRSQFGDGGRDHEIQIQCRGEGRDTRESELCVCVDKKKVVHVRRLRWNFQGNQTIFVDGVAVDMMWDVHDWWFSDAAPDCAAFMFRARGVLEYVPTTRAKTTPCRPPAIGLARR
;
A
#
# COMPACT_ATOMS: atom_id res chain seq x y z
N MET A 1 -15.62 5.68 -41.20
CA MET A 1 -16.36 6.62 -40.34
C MET A 1 -15.94 6.31 -38.91
N SER A 2 -15.13 7.16 -38.31
CA SER A 2 -14.61 6.95 -36.95
C SER A 2 -15.67 7.40 -35.95
N VAL A 3 -16.04 6.53 -35.01
CA VAL A 3 -16.78 6.93 -33.81
C VAL A 3 -15.79 6.99 -32.65
N VAL A 4 -15.90 8.08 -31.92
CA VAL A 4 -14.91 8.70 -31.04
C VAL A 4 -14.67 7.86 -29.78
N HIS A 5 -13.40 7.73 -29.39
CA HIS A 5 -13.00 7.24 -28.07
C HIS A 5 -13.58 8.15 -26.99
N VAL A 6 -14.38 7.60 -26.08
CA VAL A 6 -14.67 8.27 -24.81
C VAL A 6 -13.53 7.90 -23.85
N ASN A 7 -12.42 8.64 -23.95
CA ASN A 7 -11.41 8.63 -22.90
C ASN A 7 -11.98 9.44 -21.73
N THR A 8 -12.50 8.76 -20.72
CA THR A 8 -12.78 9.38 -19.43
C THR A 8 -11.44 9.62 -18.73
N LEU A 9 -10.83 10.78 -18.95
CA LEU A 9 -9.69 11.25 -18.15
C LEU A 9 -10.24 11.72 -16.79
N THR A 10 -10.26 10.84 -15.79
CA THR A 10 -10.57 11.21 -14.41
C THR A 10 -9.37 11.94 -13.78
N SER A 11 -9.39 13.27 -13.88
CA SER A 11 -8.66 14.28 -13.08
C SER A 11 -7.24 13.94 -12.58
N ASP A 12 -6.23 14.55 -13.21
CA ASP A 12 -4.80 14.45 -12.87
C ASP A 12 -4.39 15.18 -11.57
N PHE A 13 -5.22 15.12 -10.51
CA PHE A 13 -4.86 15.64 -9.19
C PHE A 13 -4.47 14.48 -8.27
N SER A 14 -3.18 14.16 -8.27
CA SER A 14 -2.60 13.25 -7.28
C SER A 14 -2.26 14.05 -6.01
N LEU A 15 -2.79 13.64 -4.86
CA LEU A 15 -2.42 14.21 -3.57
C LEU A 15 -0.94 13.94 -3.31
N ILE A 16 -0.09 14.97 -3.41
CA ILE A 16 1.37 14.83 -3.28
C ILE A 16 1.79 14.59 -1.82
N GLY A 17 0.96 15.00 -0.86
CA GLY A 17 1.18 14.74 0.57
C GLY A 17 0.17 15.46 1.45
N ARG A 18 0.00 14.99 2.68
CA ARG A 18 -0.83 15.62 3.72
C ARG A 18 -0.03 15.65 5.01
N ARG A 19 0.12 16.83 5.62
CA ARG A 19 0.78 17.02 6.92
C ARG A 19 -0.28 17.46 7.93
N GLU A 20 -0.43 16.70 9.00
CA GLU A 20 -1.35 17.01 10.09
C GLU A 20 -0.55 17.06 11.40
N GLN A 21 -0.87 18.00 12.29
CA GLN A 21 -0.23 18.13 13.60
C GLN A 21 -1.16 17.54 14.65
N VAL A 22 -0.66 16.55 15.40
CA VAL A 22 -1.42 15.87 16.46
C VAL A 22 -0.81 16.25 17.79
N VAL A 23 -1.61 16.77 18.73
CA VAL A 23 -1.18 17.18 20.06
C VAL A 23 -2.02 16.46 21.09
N GLY A 24 -1.39 15.78 22.06
CA GLY A 24 -2.08 15.28 23.26
C GLY A 24 -2.71 13.88 23.22
N SER A 25 -2.46 13.09 22.18
CA SER A 25 -2.80 11.67 22.14
C SER A 25 -2.00 11.02 21.01
N SER A 26 -1.32 9.90 21.27
CA SER A 26 -0.44 9.23 20.30
C SER A 26 -1.21 8.46 19.20
N VAL A 27 -2.52 8.70 19.10
CA VAL A 27 -3.42 8.11 18.12
C VAL A 27 -3.88 9.20 17.14
N TYR A 28 -3.66 8.94 15.86
CA TYR A 28 -4.03 9.74 14.72
C TYR A 28 -5.00 8.96 13.84
N ALA A 29 -6.03 9.61 13.31
CA ALA A 29 -6.99 8.99 12.41
C ALA A 29 -7.25 9.91 11.21
N THR A 30 -7.22 9.36 10.00
CA THR A 30 -7.47 10.08 8.75
C THR A 30 -8.20 9.17 7.76
N ARG A 31 -8.65 9.74 6.64
CA ARG A 31 -9.27 8.98 5.53
C ARG A 31 -8.51 9.21 4.23
N SER A 32 -8.37 8.13 3.47
CA SER A 32 -7.78 8.15 2.13
C SER A 32 -8.36 7.03 1.26
N GLN A 33 -8.42 7.29 -0.03
CA GLN A 33 -8.66 6.30 -1.07
C GLN A 33 -7.31 5.66 -1.47
N PHE A 34 -7.33 4.37 -1.80
CA PHE A 34 -6.20 3.67 -2.40
C PHE A 34 -6.59 3.19 -3.80
N GLY A 35 -5.91 3.72 -4.83
CA GLY A 35 -6.23 3.44 -6.24
C GLY A 35 -7.38 4.28 -6.79
N ASP A 36 -7.52 4.30 -8.12
CA ASP A 36 -8.47 5.15 -8.81
C ASP A 36 -9.90 4.64 -8.65
N GLY A 37 -10.79 5.48 -8.12
CA GLY A 37 -12.22 5.16 -7.97
C GLY A 37 -12.55 4.14 -6.87
N GLY A 38 -11.59 3.82 -5.99
CA GLY A 38 -11.82 2.99 -4.80
C GLY A 38 -12.74 3.64 -3.76
N ARG A 39 -13.00 2.95 -2.65
CA ARG A 39 -13.70 3.55 -1.49
C ARG A 39 -12.72 4.33 -0.62
N ASP A 40 -13.23 5.25 0.20
CA ASP A 40 -12.45 5.84 1.29
C ASP A 40 -12.24 4.81 2.40
N HIS A 41 -11.00 4.70 2.86
CA HIS A 41 -10.59 3.86 3.98
C HIS A 41 -10.23 4.70 5.19
N GLU A 42 -10.62 4.24 6.37
CA GLU A 42 -10.19 4.84 7.63
C GLU A 42 -8.79 4.33 8.00
N ILE A 43 -7.82 5.23 8.10
CA ILE A 43 -6.46 4.92 8.52
C ILE A 43 -6.30 5.41 9.95
N GLN A 44 -5.93 4.52 10.86
CA GLN A 44 -5.56 4.86 12.22
C GLN A 44 -4.10 4.53 12.47
N ILE A 45 -3.35 5.49 12.99
CA ILE A 45 -1.93 5.35 13.32
C ILE A 45 -1.80 5.60 14.81
N GLN A 46 -1.24 4.64 15.52
CA GLN A 46 -0.98 4.73 16.95
C GLN A 46 0.48 4.44 17.18
N CYS A 47 1.22 5.39 17.77
CA CYS A 47 2.49 5.02 18.38
C CYS A 47 2.31 4.93 19.89
N ARG A 48 3.11 4.09 20.51
CA ARG A 48 3.18 3.94 21.96
C ARG A 48 4.63 3.96 22.37
N GLY A 49 4.90 4.60 23.49
CA GLY A 49 6.21 4.63 24.10
C GLY A 49 6.26 5.75 25.12
N GLU A 50 5.56 5.55 26.23
CA GLU A 50 5.73 6.40 27.40
C GLU A 50 6.78 5.78 28.32
N GLY A 51 7.69 6.61 28.81
CA GLY A 51 8.66 6.24 29.84
C GLY A 51 10.05 5.86 29.33
N ARG A 52 10.95 5.55 30.27
CA ARG A 52 12.36 5.23 30.01
C ARG A 52 12.56 3.84 29.42
N ASP A 53 11.54 2.97 29.42
CA ASP A 53 11.66 1.62 28.89
C ASP A 53 11.40 1.57 27.38
N THR A 54 12.49 1.51 26.64
CA THR A 54 12.50 1.43 25.18
C THR A 54 11.93 0.12 24.62
N ARG A 55 11.74 -0.92 25.46
CA ARG A 55 11.25 -2.24 25.03
C ARG A 55 9.78 -2.25 24.63
N GLU A 56 9.01 -1.25 25.08
CA GLU A 56 7.58 -1.12 24.80
C GLU A 56 7.24 -0.07 23.73
N SER A 57 8.26 0.48 23.05
CA SER A 57 8.03 1.41 21.93
C SER A 57 7.47 0.65 20.73
N GLU A 58 6.26 1.02 20.28
CA GLU A 58 5.54 0.33 19.22
C GLU A 58 4.81 1.30 18.28
N LEU A 59 4.71 0.94 17.00
CA LEU A 59 3.86 1.59 16.00
C LEU A 59 2.81 0.56 15.55
N CYS A 60 1.53 0.91 15.68
CA CYS A 60 0.39 0.17 15.19
C CYS A 60 -0.33 0.99 14.12
N VAL A 61 -0.63 0.38 12.98
CA VAL A 61 -1.39 1.02 11.91
C VAL A 61 -2.56 0.12 11.57
N CYS A 62 -3.76 0.69 11.54
CA CYS A 62 -4.97 0.01 11.16
C CYS A 62 -5.58 0.67 9.92
N VAL A 63 -6.09 -0.15 9.01
CA VAL A 63 -6.94 0.28 7.89
C VAL A 63 -8.29 -0.38 8.08
N ASP A 64 -9.37 0.41 8.12
CA ASP A 64 -10.73 -0.03 8.43
C ASP A 64 -10.80 -0.93 9.67
N LYS A 65 -10.13 -0.48 10.75
CA LYS A 65 -10.03 -1.17 12.05
C LYS A 65 -9.29 -2.51 12.01
N LYS A 66 -8.70 -2.90 10.88
CA LYS A 66 -7.83 -4.07 10.76
C LYS A 66 -6.37 -3.65 10.88
N LYS A 67 -5.64 -4.26 11.80
CA LYS A 67 -4.19 -4.00 11.96
C LYS A 67 -3.43 -4.51 10.74
N VAL A 68 -2.72 -3.61 10.05
CA VAL A 68 -1.95 -3.89 8.83
C VAL A 68 -0.44 -3.78 9.05
N VAL A 69 0.00 -2.95 10.00
CA VAL A 69 1.40 -2.81 10.40
C VAL A 69 1.51 -2.84 11.92
N HIS A 70 2.48 -3.59 12.43
CA HIS A 70 2.87 -3.59 13.84
C HIS A 70 4.39 -3.65 13.95
N VAL A 71 5.02 -2.53 14.29
CA VAL A 71 6.45 -2.44 14.52
C VAL A 71 6.69 -2.40 16.01
N ARG A 72 7.54 -3.31 16.51
CA ARG A 72 8.00 -3.30 17.90
C ARG A 72 9.40 -2.73 17.99
N ARG A 73 9.77 -2.27 19.18
CA ARG A 73 11.07 -1.64 19.45
C ARG A 73 11.31 -0.49 18.46
N LEU A 74 10.31 0.39 18.35
CA LEU A 74 10.26 1.48 17.37
C LEU A 74 11.50 2.39 17.44
N ARG A 75 12.14 2.52 18.62
CA ARG A 75 13.43 3.24 18.76
C ARG A 75 14.57 2.70 17.89
N TRP A 76 14.52 1.43 17.47
CA TRP A 76 15.51 0.83 16.56
C TRP A 76 14.99 0.73 15.12
N ASN A 77 13.68 0.85 14.93
CA ASN A 77 12.98 0.72 13.65
C ASN A 77 12.21 2.02 13.33
N PHE A 78 12.76 3.17 13.74
CA PHE A 78 12.06 4.46 13.69
C PHE A 78 11.86 4.95 12.26
N GLN A 79 12.67 4.45 11.33
CA GLN A 79 12.53 4.68 9.91
C GLN A 79 12.41 3.33 9.20
N GLY A 80 11.39 3.15 8.38
CA GLY A 80 11.15 1.87 7.72
C GLY A 80 10.04 1.90 6.68
N ASN A 81 9.80 0.74 6.08
CA ASN A 81 8.77 0.56 5.08
C ASN A 81 8.16 -0.85 5.14
N GLN A 82 6.92 -0.98 4.67
CA GLN A 82 6.21 -2.25 4.55
C GLN A 82 5.16 -2.13 3.43
N THR A 83 5.07 -3.13 2.56
CA THR A 83 3.97 -3.21 1.59
C THR A 83 2.77 -3.91 2.24
N ILE A 84 1.61 -3.27 2.19
CA ILE A 84 0.32 -3.80 2.65
C ILE A 84 -0.62 -3.95 1.45
N PHE A 85 -1.68 -4.74 1.61
CA PHE A 85 -2.73 -4.87 0.61
C PHE A 85 -4.05 -4.34 1.16
N VAL A 86 -4.63 -3.36 0.46
CA VAL A 86 -5.94 -2.78 0.78
C VAL A 86 -6.82 -2.97 -0.45
N ASP A 87 -7.92 -3.70 -0.30
CA ASP A 87 -8.84 -4.06 -1.40
C ASP A 87 -8.15 -4.63 -2.66
N GLY A 88 -7.06 -5.37 -2.47
CA GLY A 88 -6.28 -5.97 -3.55
C GLY A 88 -5.24 -5.03 -4.19
N VAL A 89 -5.23 -3.75 -3.82
CA VAL A 89 -4.19 -2.79 -4.22
C VAL A 89 -2.98 -2.92 -3.31
N ALA A 90 -1.79 -3.05 -3.90
CA ALA A 90 -0.55 -3.01 -3.16
C ALA A 90 -0.21 -1.55 -2.78
N VAL A 91 -0.05 -1.29 -1.48
CA VAL A 91 0.28 0.04 -0.95
C VAL A 91 1.60 -0.05 -0.22
N ASP A 92 2.59 0.73 -0.66
CA ASP A 92 3.83 0.91 0.07
C ASP A 92 3.61 1.91 1.20
N MET A 93 3.70 1.43 2.44
CA MET A 93 3.72 2.28 3.62
C MET A 93 5.17 2.55 4.03
N MET A 94 5.50 3.82 4.27
CA MET A 94 6.79 4.26 4.77
C MET A 94 6.58 5.11 6.03
N TRP A 95 7.50 5.02 6.98
CA TRP A 95 7.46 5.81 8.21
C TRP A 95 8.83 6.35 8.57
N ASP A 96 8.82 7.53 9.18
CA ASP A 96 9.94 8.14 9.89
C ASP A 96 9.39 8.83 11.14
N VAL A 97 9.73 8.30 12.31
CA VAL A 97 9.28 8.81 13.62
C VAL A 97 10.45 9.28 14.48
N HIS A 98 11.61 9.55 13.86
CA HIS A 98 12.80 9.97 14.58
C HIS A 98 12.54 11.23 15.42
N ASP A 99 11.98 12.26 14.81
CA ASP A 99 11.78 13.56 15.46
C ASP A 99 10.78 13.49 16.62
N TRP A 100 9.86 12.52 16.60
CA TRP A 100 8.96 12.25 17.73
C TRP A 100 9.71 11.65 18.93
N TRP A 101 10.70 10.79 18.72
CA TRP A 101 11.34 10.07 19.83
C TRP A 101 12.57 10.78 20.40
N PHE A 102 13.26 11.60 19.61
CA PHE A 102 14.60 12.09 19.94
C PHE A 102 14.73 13.61 20.05
N SER A 103 13.68 14.39 19.79
CA SER A 103 13.75 15.85 19.79
C SER A 103 13.15 16.48 21.06
N ASP A 104 13.97 17.22 21.81
CA ASP A 104 13.54 17.97 23.01
C ASP A 104 12.94 19.36 22.69
N ALA A 105 12.97 19.80 21.43
CA ALA A 105 12.68 21.17 21.01
C ALA A 105 11.56 21.25 19.94
N ALA A 106 10.32 20.90 20.33
CA ALA A 106 9.04 21.16 19.63
C ALA A 106 8.78 20.52 18.23
N PRO A 107 7.49 20.31 17.88
CA PRO A 107 6.62 19.27 18.42
C PRO A 107 6.81 17.94 17.66
N ASP A 108 6.94 16.83 18.39
CA ASP A 108 6.48 15.46 18.10
C ASP A 108 6.15 15.09 16.63
N CYS A 109 7.05 15.36 15.68
CA CYS A 109 6.77 15.17 14.26
C CYS A 109 7.01 13.71 13.88
N ALA A 110 6.00 13.09 13.28
CA ALA A 110 6.07 11.75 12.73
C ALA A 110 5.57 11.80 11.28
N ALA A 111 6.36 11.26 10.36
CA ALA A 111 6.02 11.19 8.95
C ALA A 111 5.52 9.79 8.61
N PHE A 112 4.35 9.73 7.97
CA PHE A 112 3.78 8.51 7.42
C PHE A 112 3.38 8.77 5.97
N MET A 113 3.81 7.90 5.06
CA MET A 113 3.50 8.00 3.64
C MET A 113 2.91 6.70 3.15
N PHE A 114 1.81 6.80 2.41
CA PHE A 114 1.16 5.67 1.75
C PHE A 114 1.19 5.91 0.25
N ARG A 115 1.78 4.97 -0.48
CA ARG A 115 1.89 5.03 -1.94
C ARG A 115 1.22 3.81 -2.55
N ALA A 116 0.03 4.00 -3.11
CA ALA A 116 -0.63 2.95 -3.89
C ALA A 116 0.19 2.69 -5.15
N ARG A 117 0.50 1.41 -5.41
CA ARG A 117 1.02 0.98 -6.70
C ARG A 117 -0.18 0.90 -7.64
N GLY A 118 -0.11 1.59 -8.77
CA GLY A 118 -1.18 1.58 -9.78
C GLY A 118 -1.57 0.14 -10.14
N VAL A 119 -2.85 -0.07 -10.44
CA VAL A 119 -3.34 -1.35 -10.95
C VAL A 119 -2.70 -1.54 -12.33
N LEU A 120 -1.61 -2.32 -12.40
CA LEU A 120 -1.30 -3.02 -13.65
C LEU A 120 -2.49 -3.94 -13.89
N GLU A 121 -3.26 -3.68 -14.95
CA GLU A 121 -4.31 -4.58 -15.41
C GLU A 121 -3.79 -6.03 -15.34
N TYR A 122 -4.40 -6.84 -14.48
CA TYR A 122 -4.17 -8.28 -14.52
C TYR A 122 -4.84 -8.77 -15.80
N VAL A 123 -4.10 -8.85 -16.91
CA VAL A 123 -4.53 -9.57 -18.10
C VAL A 123 -4.44 -11.06 -17.76
N PRO A 124 -5.57 -11.79 -17.57
CA PRO A 124 -5.50 -13.22 -17.38
C PRO A 124 -5.04 -13.80 -18.71
N THR A 125 -3.77 -14.21 -18.82
CA THR A 125 -3.35 -15.03 -19.95
C THR A 125 -4.02 -16.39 -19.78
N THR A 126 -5.22 -16.55 -20.35
CA THR A 126 -5.72 -17.87 -20.69
C THR A 126 -4.73 -18.48 -21.65
N ARG A 127 -3.85 -19.35 -21.12
CA ARG A 127 -2.94 -20.18 -21.91
C ARG A 127 -3.81 -21.03 -22.85
N ALA A 128 -3.86 -20.68 -24.12
CA ALA A 128 -4.47 -21.53 -25.13
C ALA A 128 -3.77 -22.90 -25.08
N LYS A 129 -4.54 -23.96 -24.80
CA LYS A 129 -4.04 -25.33 -24.90
C LYS A 129 -3.94 -25.67 -26.37
N THR A 130 -2.75 -25.55 -26.94
CA THR A 130 -2.46 -26.08 -28.28
C THR A 130 -2.57 -27.60 -28.22
N THR A 131 -3.60 -28.16 -28.86
CA THR A 131 -3.71 -29.59 -29.10
C THR A 131 -2.59 -30.03 -30.05
N PRO A 132 -1.84 -31.11 -29.78
CA PRO A 132 -0.81 -31.57 -30.71
C PRO A 132 -1.48 -32.10 -31.99
N CYS A 133 -1.09 -31.55 -33.14
CA CYS A 133 -1.47 -32.13 -34.44
C CYS A 133 -0.86 -33.53 -34.56
N ARG A 134 -1.72 -34.55 -34.67
CA ARG A 134 -1.33 -35.91 -35.00
C ARG A 134 -0.69 -35.93 -36.40
N PRO A 135 0.55 -36.42 -36.58
CA PRO A 135 1.12 -36.53 -37.93
C PRO A 135 0.36 -37.60 -38.74
N PRO A 136 0.21 -37.42 -40.06
CA PRO A 136 -0.43 -38.41 -40.91
C PRO A 136 0.43 -39.67 -41.02
N ALA A 137 -0.22 -40.84 -40.99
CA ALA A 137 0.45 -42.13 -41.16
C ALA A 137 0.98 -42.28 -42.59
N ILE A 138 2.29 -42.48 -42.72
CA ILE A 138 2.93 -42.84 -43.99
C ILE A 138 2.56 -44.30 -44.29
N GLY A 139 1.69 -44.51 -45.27
CA GLY A 139 1.40 -45.84 -45.80
C GLY A 139 2.61 -46.39 -46.57
N LEU A 140 3.21 -47.48 -46.07
CA LEU A 140 4.11 -48.29 -46.89
C LEU A 140 3.29 -49.05 -47.93
N ALA A 141 3.40 -48.64 -49.19
CA ALA A 141 2.99 -49.46 -50.33
C ALA A 141 3.92 -50.68 -50.41
N ARG A 142 3.36 -51.88 -50.21
CA ARG A 142 4.02 -53.14 -50.51
C ARG A 142 4.02 -53.35 -52.03
N ARG A 143 5.17 -53.74 -52.59
CA ARG A 143 5.26 -54.45 -53.88
C ARG A 143 5.20 -55.94 -53.61
#